data_AF-A0A8J3IHX8-F1
#
_entry.id   AF-A0A8J3IHX8-F1
#
_cell.length_a   1.000
_cell.length_b   1.000
_cell.length_c   1.000
_cell.angle_alpha   90.00
_cell.angle_beta   90.00
_cell.angle_gamma   90.00
#
_symmetry.space_group_name_H-M   'P 1'
#
loop_
_entity.id
_entity.type
_entity.pdbx_description
1 polymer ?
#
loop_
_entity_poly.entity_id
_entity_poly.type
_entity_poly.pdbx_seq_one_letter_code
_entity_poly.pdbx_strand_id
1 'polypeptide(L)'
;MSQENPQVEEENIENLRKQLISFLGEQVATRSIEQRDMLILSLRLGLKDEKCYTLVESGRILHTSPECIRRRQHLLLHKHIKDPSFFKLLQTYALIKRLPRGFDLYYPSANTFDSISL
;
A
#
# COMPACT_ATOMS: atom_id res chain seq x y z
N MET A 1 -28.34 7.33 -14.11
CA MET A 1 -27.67 7.41 -12.78
C MET A 1 -27.60 5.98 -12.28
N SER A 2 -26.49 5.29 -12.51
CA SER A 2 -26.32 3.91 -12.07
C SER A 2 -26.11 3.92 -10.57
N GLN A 3 -26.98 3.26 -9.82
CA GLN A 3 -26.74 2.97 -8.41
C GLN A 3 -25.60 1.95 -8.36
N GLU A 4 -24.39 2.39 -8.03
CA GLU A 4 -23.32 1.45 -7.68
C GLU A 4 -23.75 0.69 -6.43
N ASN A 5 -23.76 -0.63 -6.53
CA ASN A 5 -24.25 -1.53 -5.49
C ASN A 5 -23.16 -1.65 -4.41
N PRO A 6 -23.39 -1.20 -3.16
CA PRO A 6 -22.36 -1.15 -2.11
C PRO A 6 -21.67 -2.50 -1.84
N GLN A 7 -22.42 -3.61 -2.01
CA GLN A 7 -21.88 -4.97 -1.86
C GLN A 7 -20.82 -5.32 -2.91
N VAL A 8 -20.96 -4.82 -4.14
CA VAL A 8 -19.99 -5.06 -5.22
C VAL A 8 -18.70 -4.29 -4.96
N GLU A 9 -18.79 -3.08 -4.39
CA GLU A 9 -17.62 -2.30 -4.00
C GLU A 9 -16.84 -2.94 -2.85
N GLU A 10 -17.52 -3.43 -1.82
CA GLU A 10 -16.88 -4.12 -0.68
C GLU A 10 -16.16 -5.41 -1.11
N GLU A 11 -16.81 -6.24 -1.96
CA GLU A 11 -16.19 -7.45 -2.49
C GLU A 11 -14.94 -7.13 -3.34
N ASN A 12 -15.01 -6.04 -4.12
CA ASN A 12 -13.86 -5.57 -4.90
C ASN A 12 -12.70 -5.10 -4.01
N ILE A 13 -12.97 -4.37 -2.92
CA ILE A 13 -11.93 -3.95 -1.95
C ILE A 13 -11.25 -5.15 -1.32
N GLU A 14 -12.03 -6.15 -0.91
CA GLU A 14 -11.51 -7.35 -0.28
C GLU A 14 -10.62 -8.15 -1.24
N ASN A 15 -11.01 -8.23 -2.52
CA ASN A 15 -10.20 -8.86 -3.55
C ASN A 15 -8.87 -8.11 -3.79
N LEU A 16 -8.89 -6.78 -3.82
CA LEU A 16 -7.67 -5.97 -3.94
C LEU A 16 -6.74 -6.18 -2.72
N ARG A 17 -7.32 -6.24 -1.52
CA ARG A 17 -6.58 -6.50 -0.28
C ARG A 17 -5.90 -7.86 -0.31
N LYS A 18 -6.62 -8.91 -0.70
CA LYS A 18 -6.06 -10.27 -0.86
C LYS A 18 -4.93 -10.31 -1.89
N GLN A 19 -5.07 -9.62 -3.01
CA GLN A 19 -4.01 -9.53 -4.02
C GLN A 19 -2.76 -8.83 -3.46
N LEU A 20 -2.91 -7.73 -2.72
CA LEU A 20 -1.79 -7.04 -2.06
C LEU A 20 -1.09 -7.94 -1.03
N ILE A 21 -1.87 -8.69 -0.24
CA ILE A 21 -1.33 -9.65 0.74
C ILE A 21 -0.56 -10.76 0.03
N SER A 22 -1.13 -11.36 -1.02
CA SER A 22 -0.48 -12.44 -1.79
C SER A 22 0.84 -11.95 -2.37
N PHE A 23 0.81 -10.78 -3.02
CA PHE A 23 2.01 -10.19 -3.61
C PHE A 23 3.11 -9.98 -2.57
N LEU A 24 2.80 -9.36 -1.43
CA LEU A 24 3.79 -9.14 -0.35
C LEU A 24 4.28 -10.48 0.25
N GLY A 25 3.40 -11.46 0.39
CA GLY A 25 3.75 -12.80 0.85
C GLY A 25 4.75 -13.50 -0.08
N GLU A 26 4.57 -13.38 -1.40
CA GLU A 26 5.51 -13.91 -2.40
C GLU A 26 6.87 -13.20 -2.34
N GLN A 27 6.89 -11.87 -2.16
CA GLN A 27 8.14 -11.12 -1.98
C GLN A 27 8.90 -11.55 -0.71
N VAL A 28 8.19 -11.88 0.38
CA VAL A 28 8.80 -12.45 1.58
C VAL A 28 9.29 -13.88 1.34
N ALA A 29 8.50 -14.72 0.68
CA ALA A 29 8.84 -16.12 0.39
C ALA A 29 10.10 -16.22 -0.49
N THR A 30 10.25 -15.31 -1.45
CA THR A 30 11.45 -15.19 -2.30
C THR A 30 12.62 -14.47 -1.63
N ARG A 31 12.46 -14.01 -0.38
CA ARG A 31 13.45 -13.23 0.39
C ARG A 31 13.81 -11.89 -0.27
N SER A 32 12.93 -11.36 -1.13
CA SER A 32 13.08 -10.05 -1.76
C SER A 32 12.81 -8.89 -0.80
N ILE A 33 11.99 -9.13 0.24
CA ILE A 33 11.74 -8.23 1.36
C ILE A 33 11.74 -8.99 2.70
N GLU A 34 12.01 -8.30 3.81
CA GLU A 34 11.96 -8.90 5.14
C GLU A 34 10.52 -9.05 5.65
N GLN A 35 10.27 -10.00 6.55
CA GLN A 35 8.96 -10.13 7.23
C GLN A 35 8.55 -8.84 7.94
N ARG A 36 9.52 -8.13 8.54
CA ARG A 36 9.26 -6.86 9.22
C ARG A 36 8.79 -5.77 8.26
N ASP A 37 9.27 -5.79 7.03
CA ASP A 37 8.86 -4.87 5.98
C ASP A 37 7.44 -5.16 5.49
N MET A 38 7.09 -6.43 5.34
CA MET A 38 5.72 -6.85 5.08
C MET A 38 4.80 -6.33 6.20
N LEU A 39 5.15 -6.53 7.48
CA LEU A 39 4.34 -6.03 8.61
C LEU A 39 4.14 -4.51 8.56
N ILE A 40 5.18 -3.75 8.21
CA ILE A 40 5.08 -2.30 8.04
C ILE A 40 4.04 -1.97 6.96
N LEU A 41 4.13 -2.56 5.76
CA LEU A 41 3.17 -2.29 4.69
C LEU A 41 1.77 -2.79 5.04
N SER A 42 1.64 -3.96 5.67
CA SER A 42 0.34 -4.50 6.10
C SER A 42 -0.39 -3.57 7.07
N LEU A 43 0.31 -2.97 8.04
CA LEU A 43 -0.29 -1.97 8.93
C LEU A 43 -0.61 -0.68 8.18
N ARG A 44 0.35 -0.17 7.40
CA ARG A 44 0.23 1.11 6.73
C ARG A 44 -0.88 1.14 5.67
N LEU A 45 -1.22 -0.02 5.10
CA LEU A 45 -2.28 -0.22 4.11
C LEU A 45 -3.57 -0.82 4.71
N GLY A 46 -3.60 -1.16 6.01
CA GLY A 46 -4.76 -1.79 6.64
C GLY A 46 -5.11 -3.17 6.08
N LEU A 47 -4.10 -3.96 5.68
CA LEU A 47 -4.33 -5.26 5.05
C LEU A 47 -4.90 -6.30 6.02
N LYS A 48 -4.67 -6.16 7.33
CA LYS A 48 -5.09 -7.16 8.33
C LYS A 48 -6.45 -6.84 8.95
N ASP A 49 -6.66 -5.60 9.35
CA ASP A 49 -7.80 -5.14 10.16
C ASP A 49 -8.53 -3.97 9.52
N GLU A 50 -8.27 -3.70 8.24
CA GLU A 50 -8.87 -2.63 7.43
C GLU A 50 -8.56 -1.20 7.89
N LYS A 51 -7.82 -1.05 8.99
CA LYS A 51 -7.39 0.23 9.52
C LYS A 51 -6.03 0.60 8.93
N CYS A 52 -5.99 1.71 8.20
CA CYS A 52 -4.72 2.27 7.75
C CYS A 52 -4.04 3.04 8.89
N TYR A 53 -2.87 2.55 9.33
CA TYR A 53 -2.15 3.17 10.44
C TYR A 53 -1.19 4.27 9.97
N THR A 54 -1.07 5.35 10.74
CA THR A 54 -0.05 6.38 10.55
C THR A 54 1.36 5.85 10.84
N LEU A 55 2.40 6.59 10.46
CA LEU A 55 3.79 6.25 10.82
C LEU A 55 3.96 6.16 12.34
N VAL A 56 3.30 7.05 13.08
CA VAL A 56 3.34 7.11 14.54
C VAL A 56 2.66 5.90 15.16
N GLU A 57 1.44 5.57 14.72
CA GLU A 57 0.74 4.39 15.22
C GLU A 57 1.46 3.10 14.87
N SER A 58 1.96 2.97 13.63
CA SER A 58 2.75 1.80 13.20
C SER A 58 4.02 1.65 14.04
N GLY A 59 4.71 2.77 14.33
CA GLY A 59 5.89 2.79 15.20
C GLY A 59 5.58 2.32 16.62
N ARG A 60 4.43 2.75 17.17
CA ARG A 60 3.96 2.27 18.49
C ARG A 60 3.70 0.76 18.50
N ILE A 61 2.98 0.24 17.49
CA ILE A 61 2.65 -1.19 17.38
C ILE A 61 3.92 -2.04 17.21
N LEU A 62 4.87 -1.57 16.40
CA LEU A 62 6.10 -2.31 16.08
C LEU A 62 7.28 -1.97 17.02
N HIS A 63 7.03 -1.20 18.08
CA HIS A 63 8.05 -0.74 19.04
C HIS A 63 9.30 -0.15 18.36
N THR A 64 9.09 0.78 17.42
CA THR A 64 10.17 1.46 16.67
C THR A 64 9.81 2.91 16.35
N SER A 65 10.80 3.71 15.94
CA SER A 65 10.56 5.12 15.63
C SER A 65 9.77 5.29 14.32
N PRO A 66 8.92 6.33 14.23
CA PRO A 66 8.21 6.67 12.99
C PRO A 66 9.15 6.92 11.80
N GLU A 67 10.35 7.46 12.06
CA GLU A 67 11.41 7.69 11.08
C GLU A 67 11.93 6.38 10.49
N CYS A 68 12.10 5.35 11.33
CA CYS A 68 12.49 4.02 10.89
C CYS A 68 11.41 3.40 10.00
N ILE A 69 10.14 3.51 10.41
CA ILE A 69 9.00 3.07 9.58
C ILE A 69 9.02 3.77 8.22
N ARG A 70 9.17 5.10 8.21
CA ARG A 70 9.20 5.91 6.99
C ARG A 70 10.32 5.48 6.05
N ARG A 71 11.53 5.31 6.59
CA ARG A 71 12.70 4.88 5.82
C ARG A 71 12.50 3.50 5.22
N ARG A 72 12.00 2.53 6.01
CA ARG A 72 11.75 1.17 5.53
C ARG A 72 10.65 1.13 4.47
N GLN A 73 9.53 1.82 4.71
CA GLN A 73 8.47 1.98 3.70
C GLN A 73 9.03 2.54 2.38
N HIS A 74 9.84 3.60 2.45
CA HIS A 74 10.45 4.20 1.25
C HIS A 74 11.38 3.23 0.52
N LEU A 75 12.26 2.54 1.24
CA LEU A 75 13.16 1.55 0.64
C LEU A 75 12.38 0.42 -0.03
N LEU A 76 11.29 -0.05 0.59
CA LEU A 76 10.45 -1.09 0.00
C LEU A 76 9.81 -0.65 -1.31
N LEU A 77 9.11 0.48 -1.28
CA LEU A 77 8.32 0.97 -2.41
C LEU A 77 9.19 1.58 -3.52
N HIS A 78 10.45 1.91 -3.26
CA HIS A 78 11.33 2.52 -4.26
C HIS A 78 12.46 1.60 -4.72
N LYS A 79 12.95 0.68 -3.89
CA LYS A 79 14.13 -0.13 -4.21
C LYS A 79 13.82 -1.62 -4.37
N HIS A 80 12.97 -2.17 -3.51
CA HIS A 80 12.73 -3.61 -3.48
C HIS A 80 11.59 -4.03 -4.39
N ILE A 81 10.46 -3.31 -4.34
CA ILE A 81 9.32 -3.58 -5.20
C ILE A 81 9.48 -2.77 -6.48
N LYS A 82 9.68 -3.47 -7.60
CA LYS A 82 9.82 -2.86 -8.94
C LYS A 82 8.71 -3.26 -9.90
N ASP A 83 7.78 -4.10 -9.46
CA ASP A 83 6.70 -4.62 -10.31
C ASP A 83 5.65 -3.54 -10.59
N PRO A 84 5.46 -3.12 -11.86
CA PRO A 84 4.43 -2.14 -12.23
C PRO A 84 3.01 -2.58 -11.85
N SER A 85 2.74 -3.89 -11.87
CA SER A 85 1.45 -4.48 -11.49
C SER A 85 1.11 -4.18 -10.03
N PHE A 86 2.12 -4.20 -9.15
CA PHE A 86 1.93 -3.84 -7.75
C PHE A 86 1.53 -2.38 -7.58
N PHE A 87 2.20 -1.44 -8.27
CA PHE A 87 1.88 -0.02 -8.15
C PHE A 87 0.50 0.31 -8.73
N LYS A 88 0.10 -0.38 -9.81
CA LYS A 88 -1.27 -0.28 -10.34
C LYS A 88 -2.30 -0.77 -9.31
N LEU A 89 -2.06 -1.92 -8.70
CA LEU A 89 -2.92 -2.48 -7.66
C LEU A 89 -3.01 -1.55 -6.43
N LEU A 90 -1.87 -1.01 -6.00
CA LEU A 90 -1.79 -0.04 -4.90
C LEU A 90 -2.56 1.24 -5.22
N GLN A 91 -2.45 1.75 -6.45
CA GLN A 91 -3.19 2.92 -6.91
C GLN A 91 -4.70 2.67 -6.88
N THR A 92 -5.16 1.54 -7.42
CA THR A 92 -6.59 1.16 -7.39
C THR A 92 -7.09 1.04 -5.95
N TYR A 93 -6.30 0.42 -5.07
CA TYR A 93 -6.63 0.33 -3.65
C TYR A 93 -6.69 1.71 -2.98
N ALA A 94 -5.77 2.62 -3.31
CA ALA A 94 -5.71 3.98 -2.76
C ALA A 94 -6.85 4.90 -3.21
N LEU A 95 -7.45 4.63 -4.38
CA LEU A 95 -8.65 5.35 -4.83
C LEU A 95 -9.86 5.04 -3.95
N ILE A 96 -9.90 3.84 -3.36
CA ILE A 96 -11.03 3.38 -2.56
C ILE A 96 -10.78 3.56 -1.06
N LYS A 97 -9.59 3.17 -0.58
CA LYS A 97 -9.16 3.36 0.81
C LYS A 97 -8.32 4.62 0.92
N ARG A 98 -8.73 5.54 1.81
CA ARG A 98 -7.96 6.74 2.14
C ARG A 98 -6.66 6.37 2.84
N LEU A 99 -5.59 6.20 2.05
CA LEU A 99 -4.28 5.89 2.57
C LEU A 99 -3.69 7.06 3.37
N PRO A 100 -2.85 6.77 4.37
CA PRO A 100 -2.16 7.82 5.11
C PRO A 100 -1.16 8.55 4.20
N ARG A 101 -0.82 9.80 4.55
CA ARG A 101 0.19 10.58 3.83
C ARG A 101 1.50 9.81 3.64
N GLY A 102 2.15 10.07 2.51
CA GLY A 102 3.43 9.51 2.10
C GLY A 102 3.30 8.35 1.12
N PHE A 103 2.10 7.84 0.83
CA PHE A 103 1.88 6.83 -0.21
C PHE A 103 1.68 7.43 -1.61
N ASP A 104 1.17 8.66 -1.65
CA ASP A 104 0.97 9.52 -2.81
C ASP A 104 2.23 9.74 -3.67
N LEU A 105 3.41 9.49 -3.11
CA LEU A 105 4.69 9.57 -3.82
C LEU A 105 5.02 8.33 -4.68
N TYR A 106 4.28 7.23 -4.51
CA TYR A 106 4.63 5.93 -5.11
C TYR A 106 3.65 5.44 -6.18
N TYR A 107 2.53 6.13 -6.36
CA TYR A 107 1.66 5.94 -7.51
C TYR A 107 1.40 7.31 -8.12
N PRO A 108 1.55 7.49 -9.44
CA PRO A 108 1.15 8.75 -10.05
C PRO A 108 -0.35 8.94 -9.76
N SER A 109 -0.72 10.09 -9.19
CA SER A 109 -2.14 10.46 -9.17
C SER A 109 -2.61 10.54 -10.64
N ALA A 110 -3.87 10.21 -10.92
CA ALA A 110 -4.43 10.29 -12.28
C ALA A 110 -4.22 11.68 -12.95
N ASN A 111 -3.93 12.73 -12.17
CA ASN A 111 -3.63 14.08 -12.65
C ASN A 111 -2.14 14.35 -12.94
N THR A 112 -1.25 13.36 -12.83
CA THR A 112 0.21 13.57 -13.00
C THR A 112 0.71 13.25 -14.41
N PHE A 113 -0.15 12.72 -15.29
CA PHE A 113 0.20 12.44 -16.69
C PHE A 113 0.16 13.68 -17.59
N ASP A 114 -0.43 14.79 -17.14
CA ASP A 114 -0.52 16.04 -17.94
C ASP A 114 0.66 17.01 -17.73
N SER A 115 1.67 16.66 -16.92
CA SER A 115 2.75 17.61 -16.56
C SER A 115 4.17 17.14 -16.86
N ILE A 116 4.35 16.05 -17.60
CA ILE A 116 5.65 15.68 -18.15
C ILE A 116 5.53 15.66 -19.68
N SER A 117 5.30 16.84 -20.24
CA SER A 117 5.76 17.13 -21.60
C SER A 117 7.26 17.41 -21.50
N LEU A 118 8.04 16.59 -22.18
CA LEU A 118 9.45 16.86 -22.52
C LEU A 118 9.58 18.17 -23.31
#